data_AF-A0A8S3GJ45-F1
#
_entry.id   AF-A0A8S3GJ45-F1
#
_cell.length_a   1.000
_cell.length_b   1.000
_cell.length_c   1.000
_cell.angle_alpha   90.00
_cell.angle_beta   90.00
_cell.angle_gamma   90.00
#
_symmetry.space_group_name_H-M   'P 1'
#
loop_
_entity.id
_entity.type
_entity.pdbx_description
1 polymer ?
#
loop_
_entity_poly.entity_id
_entity_poly.type
_entity_poly.pdbx_seq_one_letter_code
_entity_poly.pdbx_strand_id
1 'polypeptide(L)'
;MLVTSGFKDGKLLSCKFITLYNLCKELLSKQHHYDWGLRAVKSVLVVAGALRRADPNRPEREVLMRALRDFNIPKIVHDDLPIFMGLIGDLFPALDVPRKRDLKFEEEIKRAALDLKLQPEDAFILKVVQLKELFEVRHSVFIVGNAGTGKSQIWKTLNRMYTNQKRRPVAIDLDPKAVTNNELFGFMNPSTREWKDGLFSTIMRDLANMAHDGPKWICLDGDIDPMWIESLNTVMDDNKVLTLASNERVPLNSTMRLLFEISHLRTATPATVSRAGILYINPQDLGWGPQVATWIESRPIQSERANLQILFDKYLPTCMEMLKSNRFKKITPLVDGCHVWMLCHLLECLLVPENCPPDCSKEL
;
A
#
# COMPACT_ATOMS: atom_id res chain seq x y z
N MET A 1 -24.55 12.51 9.48
CA MET A 1 -23.50 11.48 9.65
C MET A 1 -22.71 11.61 10.95
N LEU A 2 -22.22 12.79 11.35
CA LEU A 2 -21.54 12.95 12.66
C LEU A 2 -22.46 12.64 13.84
N VAL A 3 -23.65 13.24 13.87
CA VAL A 3 -24.66 13.00 14.93
C VAL A 3 -25.05 11.51 15.00
N THR A 4 -25.31 10.89 13.85
CA THR A 4 -25.60 9.45 13.76
C THR A 4 -24.43 8.55 14.17
N SER A 5 -23.22 9.10 14.24
CA SER A 5 -22.00 8.39 14.68
C SER A 5 -21.69 8.60 16.16
N GLY A 6 -22.55 9.31 16.91
CA GLY A 6 -22.38 9.53 18.35
C GLY A 6 -21.64 10.82 18.72
N PHE A 7 -21.58 11.79 17.80
CA PHE A 7 -21.01 13.13 18.07
C PHE A 7 -22.11 14.12 18.45
N LYS A 8 -22.03 14.70 19.64
CA LYS A 8 -22.92 15.76 20.13
C LYS A 8 -22.59 17.10 19.47
N ASP A 9 -21.31 17.42 19.31
CA ASP A 9 -20.85 18.70 18.73
C ASP A 9 -20.73 18.66 17.20
N GLY A 10 -21.56 17.84 16.54
CA GLY A 10 -21.46 17.54 15.12
C GLY A 10 -21.45 18.76 14.21
N LYS A 11 -22.18 19.84 14.56
CA LYS A 11 -22.22 21.08 13.78
C LYS A 11 -20.86 21.78 13.75
N LEU A 12 -20.27 22.06 14.91
CA LEU A 12 -18.96 22.72 15.02
C LEU A 12 -17.86 21.88 14.38
N LEU A 13 -17.87 20.58 14.66
CA LEU A 13 -16.90 19.62 14.14
C LEU A 13 -16.98 19.48 12.60
N SER A 14 -18.18 19.56 12.02
CA SER A 14 -18.36 19.54 10.57
C SER A 14 -17.70 20.73 9.87
N CYS A 15 -17.78 21.93 10.46
CA CYS A 15 -17.12 23.11 9.92
C CYS A 15 -15.61 22.91 9.85
N LYS A 16 -14.98 22.44 10.94
CA LYS A 16 -13.54 22.13 10.98
C LYS A 16 -13.15 21.07 9.95
N PHE A 17 -13.94 20.01 9.82
CA PHE A 17 -13.71 18.95 8.83
C PHE A 17 -13.70 19.53 7.41
N ILE A 18 -14.75 20.26 7.03
CA ILE A 18 -14.91 20.80 5.67
C ILE A 18 -13.80 21.83 5.38
N THR A 19 -13.50 22.70 6.35
CA THR A 19 -12.40 23.67 6.23
C THR A 19 -11.07 22.95 5.99
N LEU A 20 -10.75 21.88 6.72
CA LEU A 20 -9.53 21.10 6.49
C LEU A 20 -9.47 20.58 5.06
N TYR A 21 -10.54 19.98 4.55
CA TYR A 21 -10.56 19.38 3.21
C TYR A 21 -10.46 20.44 2.11
N ASN A 22 -11.08 21.61 2.29
CA ASN A 22 -10.93 22.74 1.38
C ASN A 22 -9.49 23.27 1.38
N LEU A 23 -8.90 23.48 2.56
CA LEU A 23 -7.49 23.91 2.68
C LEU A 23 -6.54 22.88 2.09
N CYS A 24 -6.76 21.58 2.32
CA CYS A 24 -5.95 20.51 1.71
C CYS A 24 -6.05 20.52 0.18
N LYS A 25 -7.24 20.80 -0.36
CA LYS A 25 -7.46 20.90 -1.82
C LYS A 25 -6.73 22.11 -2.42
N GLU A 26 -6.65 23.22 -1.69
CA GLU A 26 -6.05 24.47 -2.16
C GLU A 26 -4.53 24.51 -1.98
N LEU A 27 -4.03 24.04 -0.85
CA LEU A 27 -2.65 24.25 -0.40
C LEU A 27 -1.71 23.06 -0.68
N LEU A 28 -2.23 21.84 -0.75
CA LEU A 28 -1.39 20.68 -1.07
C LEU A 28 -1.13 20.56 -2.58
N SER A 29 -0.06 19.87 -2.93
CA SER A 29 0.27 19.59 -4.32
C SER A 29 -0.85 18.84 -5.06
N LYS A 30 -0.96 19.04 -6.38
CA LYS A 30 -1.99 18.40 -7.20
C LYS A 30 -1.57 16.96 -7.54
N GLN A 31 -1.99 16.01 -6.71
CA GLN A 31 -1.77 14.58 -6.93
C GLN A 31 -3.02 13.88 -7.48
N HIS A 32 -2.85 12.95 -8.43
CA HIS A 32 -3.96 12.17 -9.00
C HIS A 32 -4.70 11.28 -7.98
N HIS A 33 -4.03 10.93 -6.88
CA HIS A 33 -4.57 10.06 -5.83
C HIS A 33 -5.22 10.84 -4.68
N TYR A 34 -5.17 12.18 -4.70
CA TYR A 34 -5.83 13.00 -3.69
C TYR A 34 -7.33 13.09 -3.96
N ASP A 35 -8.10 12.44 -3.08
CA ASP A 35 -9.55 12.57 -3.02
C ASP A 35 -9.98 13.33 -1.75
N TRP A 36 -10.66 14.46 -1.97
CA TRP A 36 -11.28 15.30 -0.95
C TRP A 36 -12.81 15.37 -1.13
N GLY A 37 -13.39 14.48 -1.93
CA GLY A 37 -14.82 14.40 -2.21
C GLY A 37 -15.63 13.69 -1.12
N LEU A 38 -16.96 13.66 -1.31
CA LEU A 38 -17.91 13.14 -0.31
C LEU A 38 -17.71 11.65 0.03
N ARG A 39 -17.21 10.83 -0.90
CA ARG A 39 -16.91 9.41 -0.62
C ARG A 39 -15.74 9.26 0.37
N ALA A 40 -14.68 10.06 0.20
CA ALA A 40 -13.59 10.14 1.16
C ALA A 40 -14.11 10.62 2.52
N VAL A 41 -14.94 11.67 2.54
CA VAL A 41 -15.58 12.18 3.78
C VAL A 41 -16.35 11.06 4.48
N LYS A 42 -17.21 10.33 3.77
CA LYS A 42 -17.99 9.19 4.31
C LYS A 42 -17.08 8.16 4.98
N SER A 43 -15.96 7.81 4.34
CA SER A 43 -15.00 6.81 4.86
C SER A 43 -14.36 7.27 6.17
N VAL A 44 -13.91 8.52 6.26
CA VAL A 44 -13.37 9.07 7.52
C VAL A 44 -14.41 9.09 8.62
N LEU A 45 -15.66 9.47 8.30
CA LEU A 45 -16.73 9.53 9.29
C LEU A 45 -17.10 8.16 9.85
N VAL A 46 -17.04 7.11 9.04
CA VAL A 46 -17.23 5.72 9.50
C VAL A 46 -16.15 5.34 10.51
N VAL A 47 -14.88 5.66 10.22
CA VAL A 47 -13.75 5.44 11.14
C VAL A 47 -13.89 6.26 12.41
N ALA A 48 -14.20 7.56 12.30
CA ALA A 48 -14.41 8.45 13.43
C ALA A 48 -15.53 7.95 14.35
N GLY A 49 -16.63 7.44 13.76
CA GLY A 49 -17.72 6.83 14.51
C GLY A 49 -17.30 5.55 15.24
N ALA A 50 -16.49 4.69 14.61
CA ALA A 50 -15.96 3.49 15.25
C ALA A 50 -15.03 3.85 16.43
N LEU A 51 -14.14 4.82 16.25
CA LEU A 51 -13.28 5.34 17.32
C LEU A 51 -14.09 5.95 18.46
N ARG A 52 -15.15 6.71 18.14
CA ARG A 52 -16.06 7.31 19.12
C ARG A 52 -16.78 6.26 19.98
N ARG A 53 -17.25 5.17 19.35
CA ARG A 53 -17.90 4.06 20.08
C ARG A 53 -16.93 3.26 20.93
N ALA A 54 -15.69 3.10 20.47
CA ALA A 54 -14.65 2.40 21.21
C ALA A 54 -14.13 3.18 22.43
N ASP A 55 -14.21 4.52 22.40
CA ASP A 55 -13.78 5.40 23.49
C ASP A 55 -14.80 6.54 23.74
N PRO A 56 -15.94 6.25 24.40
CA PRO A 56 -17.03 7.22 24.58
C PRO A 56 -16.69 8.39 25.52
N ASN A 57 -15.68 8.24 26.38
CA ASN A 57 -15.31 9.26 27.35
C ASN A 57 -14.31 10.27 26.77
N ARG A 58 -13.62 9.93 25.68
CA ARG A 58 -12.67 10.83 25.05
C ARG A 58 -13.36 12.06 24.44
N PRO A 59 -12.76 13.27 24.55
CA PRO A 59 -13.30 14.46 23.90
C PRO A 59 -13.51 14.27 22.39
N GLU A 60 -14.68 14.67 21.89
CA GLU A 60 -15.07 14.46 20.49
C GLU A 60 -14.11 15.12 19.49
N ARG A 61 -13.55 16.28 19.86
CA ARG A 61 -12.53 16.98 19.07
C ARG A 61 -11.27 16.15 18.88
N GLU A 62 -10.80 15.44 19.91
CA GLU A 62 -9.63 14.57 19.82
C GLU A 62 -9.90 13.36 18.93
N VAL A 63 -11.07 12.73 19.09
CA VAL A 63 -11.47 11.58 18.27
C VAL A 63 -11.53 11.97 16.80
N LEU A 64 -12.12 13.12 16.47
CA LEU A 64 -12.21 13.57 15.09
C LEU A 64 -10.85 13.96 14.51
N MET A 65 -10.05 14.73 15.25
CA MET A 65 -8.69 15.11 14.83
C MET A 65 -7.88 13.86 14.51
N ARG A 66 -7.93 12.86 15.39
CA ARG A 66 -7.22 11.61 15.21
C ARG A 66 -7.71 10.82 13.99
N ALA A 67 -9.03 10.72 13.80
CA ALA A 67 -9.58 10.05 12.62
C ALA A 67 -9.16 10.75 11.32
N LEU A 68 -9.20 12.09 11.30
CA LEU A 68 -8.77 12.90 10.16
C LEU A 68 -7.28 12.73 9.86
N ARG A 69 -6.43 12.79 10.88
CA ARG A 69 -4.99 12.65 10.72
C ARG A 69 -4.63 11.22 10.28
N ASP A 70 -5.02 10.22 11.06
CA ASP A 70 -4.58 8.84 10.89
C ASP A 70 -5.11 8.24 9.57
N PHE A 71 -6.32 8.61 9.12
CA PHE A 71 -6.86 8.13 7.84
C PHE A 71 -6.22 8.80 6.61
N ASN A 72 -5.80 10.06 6.73
CA ASN A 72 -5.27 10.80 5.59
C ASN A 72 -3.75 10.66 5.45
N ILE A 73 -2.97 10.54 6.54
CA ILE A 73 -1.50 10.35 6.45
C ILE A 73 -1.06 9.29 5.43
N PRO A 74 -1.68 8.08 5.36
CA PRO A 74 -1.26 7.05 4.40
C PRO A 74 -1.34 7.48 2.94
N LYS A 75 -2.14 8.51 2.61
CA LYS A 75 -2.33 9.02 1.26
C LYS A 75 -1.45 10.22 0.91
N ILE A 76 -0.86 10.89 1.91
CA ILE A 76 -0.12 12.15 1.72
C ILE A 76 1.31 11.86 1.28
N VAL A 77 1.79 12.58 0.26
CA VAL A 77 3.19 12.50 -0.17
C VAL A 77 4.11 13.21 0.81
N HIS A 78 5.36 12.78 0.89
CA HIS A 78 6.36 13.29 1.83
C HIS A 78 6.41 14.83 1.91
N ASP A 79 6.46 15.52 0.77
CA ASP A 79 6.63 16.98 0.72
C ASP A 79 5.39 17.76 1.21
N ASP A 80 4.21 17.15 1.13
CA ASP A 80 2.95 17.73 1.59
C ASP A 80 2.67 17.44 3.07
N LEU A 81 3.38 16.48 3.68
CA LEU A 81 3.15 16.05 5.05
C LEU A 81 3.31 17.19 6.08
N PRO A 82 4.34 18.05 6.01
CA PRO A 82 4.46 19.18 6.93
C PRO A 82 3.31 20.18 6.80
N ILE A 83 2.84 20.44 5.58
CA ILE A 83 1.71 21.34 5.31
C ILE A 83 0.44 20.75 5.93
N PHE A 84 0.17 19.46 5.67
CA PHE A 84 -0.99 18.78 6.22
C PHE A 84 -1.00 18.79 7.76
N MET A 85 0.15 18.54 8.41
CA MET A 85 0.27 18.58 9.86
C MET A 85 0.09 20.01 10.42
N GLY A 86 0.59 21.03 9.71
CA GLY A 86 0.34 22.44 10.04
C GLY A 86 -1.15 22.78 10.03
N LEU A 87 -1.87 22.37 8.98
CA LEU A 87 -3.33 22.59 8.86
C LEU A 87 -4.11 21.89 9.98
N ILE A 88 -3.69 20.69 10.38
CA ILE A 88 -4.26 19.99 11.54
C ILE A 88 -4.01 20.80 12.82
N GLY A 89 -2.79 21.29 13.04
CA GLY A 89 -2.41 22.10 14.19
C GLY A 89 -3.23 23.39 14.31
N ASP A 90 -3.44 24.09 13.19
CA ASP A 90 -4.23 25.34 13.15
C ASP A 90 -5.72 25.10 13.45
N LEU A 91 -6.29 24.01 12.94
CA LEU A 91 -7.69 23.67 13.17
C LEU A 91 -7.96 23.03 14.53
N PHE A 92 -6.96 22.35 15.10
CA PHE A 92 -7.03 21.64 16.37
C PHE A 92 -5.88 22.07 17.30
N PRO A 93 -5.85 23.34 17.74
CA PRO A 93 -4.75 23.88 18.53
C PRO A 93 -4.65 23.20 19.89
N ALA A 94 -3.42 23.03 20.38
CA ALA A 94 -3.08 22.43 21.67
C ALA A 94 -3.58 20.99 21.88
N LEU A 95 -3.88 20.25 20.81
CA LEU A 95 -4.22 18.83 20.87
C LEU A 95 -3.07 17.99 20.31
N ASP A 96 -2.30 17.38 21.20
CA ASP A 96 -1.37 16.31 20.83
C ASP A 96 -1.96 14.95 21.20
N VAL A 97 -2.53 14.27 20.20
CA VAL A 97 -3.20 12.99 20.37
C VAL A 97 -2.36 11.92 19.68
N PRO A 98 -1.64 11.05 20.39
CA PRO A 98 -0.83 10.02 19.76
C PRO A 98 -1.70 9.02 18.98
N ARG A 99 -1.13 8.42 17.93
CA ARG A 99 -1.77 7.31 17.21
C ARG A 99 -1.93 6.14 18.18
N LYS A 100 -3.10 5.48 18.17
CA LYS A 100 -3.26 4.21 18.91
C LYS A 100 -2.44 3.15 18.21
N ARG A 101 -1.53 2.54 18.96
CA ARG A 101 -0.74 1.41 18.49
C ARG A 101 -1.28 0.13 19.11
N ASP A 102 -1.33 -0.91 18.31
CA ASP A 102 -1.53 -2.27 18.79
C ASP A 102 -0.16 -2.97 18.75
N LEU A 103 0.54 -2.93 19.89
CA LEU A 103 1.92 -3.44 19.98
C LEU A 103 1.98 -4.95 19.71
N LYS A 104 0.95 -5.71 20.13
CA LYS A 104 0.89 -7.15 19.86
C LYS A 104 0.78 -7.41 18.36
N PHE A 105 -0.06 -6.64 17.68
CA PHE A 105 -0.20 -6.73 16.23
C PHE A 105 1.09 -6.33 15.49
N GLU A 106 1.76 -5.25 15.93
CA GLU A 106 3.04 -4.84 15.36
C GLU A 106 4.13 -5.91 15.55
N GLU A 107 4.19 -6.56 16.72
CA GLU A 107 5.11 -7.69 16.96
C GLU A 107 4.86 -8.88 16.02
N GLU A 108 3.59 -9.22 15.77
CA GLU A 108 3.24 -10.29 14.84
C GLU A 108 3.64 -9.97 13.39
N ILE A 109 3.48 -8.71 12.97
CA ILE A 109 3.97 -8.25 11.66
C ILE A 109 5.50 -8.33 11.61
N LYS A 110 6.20 -7.90 12.67
CA LYS A 110 7.67 -8.01 12.74
C LYS A 110 8.13 -9.46 12.58
N ARG A 111 7.46 -10.41 13.26
CA ARG A 111 7.74 -11.84 13.08
C ARG A 111 7.47 -12.31 11.65
N ALA A 112 6.36 -11.90 11.05
CA ALA A 112 6.04 -12.24 9.67
C ALA A 112 7.03 -11.67 8.65
N ALA A 113 7.58 -10.47 8.90
CA ALA A 113 8.63 -9.89 8.07
C ALA A 113 9.94 -10.71 8.15
N LEU A 114 10.35 -11.09 9.37
CA LEU A 114 11.51 -11.96 9.58
C LEU A 114 11.35 -13.35 8.94
N ASP A 115 10.15 -13.93 9.00
CA ASP A 115 9.83 -15.19 8.30
C ASP A 115 10.04 -15.09 6.78
N LEU A 116 9.78 -13.91 6.21
CA LEU A 116 10.01 -13.59 4.80
C LEU A 116 11.44 -13.13 4.52
N LYS A 117 12.32 -13.18 5.54
CA LYS A 117 13.72 -12.70 5.49
C LYS A 117 13.81 -11.22 5.09
N LEU A 118 12.88 -10.39 5.58
CA LEU A 118 12.88 -8.94 5.38
C LEU A 118 13.37 -8.22 6.63
N GLN A 119 13.94 -7.03 6.44
CA GLN A 119 14.25 -6.13 7.55
C GLN A 119 12.96 -5.49 8.12
N PRO A 120 12.66 -5.65 9.41
CA PRO A 120 11.43 -5.16 10.03
C PRO A 120 11.53 -3.67 10.43
N GLU A 121 11.81 -2.80 9.45
CA GLU A 121 11.86 -1.34 9.64
C GLU A 121 10.53 -0.77 10.13
N ASP A 122 10.55 0.14 11.10
CA ASP A 122 9.31 0.66 11.70
C ASP A 122 8.41 1.39 10.67
N ALA A 123 9.00 2.06 9.68
CA ALA A 123 8.26 2.67 8.57
C ALA A 123 7.54 1.62 7.70
N PHE A 124 8.19 0.48 7.43
CA PHE A 124 7.59 -0.63 6.70
C PHE A 124 6.44 -1.26 7.49
N ILE A 125 6.67 -1.55 8.78
CA ILE A 125 5.63 -2.09 9.67
C ILE A 125 4.43 -1.15 9.73
N LEU A 126 4.67 0.17 9.82
CA LEU A 126 3.61 1.18 9.79
C LEU A 126 2.74 1.06 8.53
N LYS A 127 3.35 0.89 7.34
CA LYS A 127 2.59 0.72 6.08
C LYS A 127 1.78 -0.56 6.07
N VAL A 128 2.30 -1.66 6.63
CA VAL A 128 1.54 -2.92 6.78
C VAL A 128 0.33 -2.74 7.69
N VAL A 129 0.49 -2.02 8.82
CA VAL A 129 -0.63 -1.69 9.71
C VAL A 129 -1.66 -0.82 8.99
N GLN A 130 -1.22 0.21 8.27
CA GLN A 130 -2.11 1.10 7.51
C GLN A 130 -2.89 0.34 6.42
N LEU A 131 -2.26 -0.64 5.74
CA LEU A 131 -2.95 -1.51 4.79
C LEU A 131 -4.09 -2.27 5.46
N LYS A 132 -3.84 -2.85 6.64
CA LYS A 132 -4.86 -3.56 7.42
C LYS A 132 -6.00 -2.62 7.84
N GLU A 133 -5.68 -1.43 8.32
CA GLU A 133 -6.68 -0.41 8.69
C GLU A 133 -7.53 0.00 7.49
N LEU A 134 -6.92 0.14 6.30
CA LEU A 134 -7.66 0.43 5.06
C LEU A 134 -8.58 -0.72 4.65
N PHE A 135 -8.17 -1.98 4.79
CA PHE A 135 -9.02 -3.15 4.50
C PHE A 135 -10.22 -3.31 5.45
N GLU A 136 -10.19 -2.70 6.63
CA GLU A 136 -11.35 -2.65 7.55
C GLU A 136 -12.41 -1.65 7.08
N VAL A 137 -12.00 -0.60 6.35
CA VAL A 137 -12.88 0.48 5.89
C VAL A 137 -13.36 0.27 4.46
N ARG A 138 -12.48 -0.20 3.57
CA ARG A 138 -12.76 -0.38 2.15
C ARG A 138 -12.37 -1.79 1.71
N HIS A 139 -13.18 -2.38 0.85
CA HIS A 139 -12.89 -3.70 0.27
C HIS A 139 -11.95 -3.63 -0.95
N SER A 140 -11.73 -2.44 -1.51
CA SER A 140 -10.78 -2.17 -2.58
C SER A 140 -9.72 -1.17 -2.11
N VAL A 141 -8.44 -1.50 -2.30
CA VAL A 141 -7.30 -0.65 -1.88
C VAL A 141 -6.26 -0.58 -3.00
N PHE A 142 -5.77 0.62 -3.30
CA PHE A 142 -4.66 0.87 -4.20
C PHE A 142 -3.38 1.12 -3.38
N ILE A 143 -2.36 0.28 -3.58
CA ILE A 143 -1.00 0.54 -3.11
C ILE A 143 -0.28 1.27 -4.25
N VAL A 144 0.02 2.55 -4.02
CA VAL A 144 0.61 3.44 -5.02
C VAL A 144 2.04 3.74 -4.65
N GLY A 145 2.97 3.52 -5.56
CA GLY A 145 4.37 3.88 -5.35
C GLY A 145 5.28 3.35 -6.45
N ASN A 146 6.48 3.92 -6.53
CA ASN A 146 7.45 3.56 -7.57
C ASN A 146 7.85 2.08 -7.51
N ALA A 147 8.41 1.57 -8.61
CA ALA A 147 9.03 0.24 -8.62
C ALA A 147 10.14 0.16 -7.56
N GLY A 148 10.28 -0.99 -6.90
CA GLY A 148 11.32 -1.22 -5.89
C GLY A 148 11.05 -0.63 -4.50
N THR A 149 9.89 -0.01 -4.25
CA THR A 149 9.56 0.53 -2.90
C THR A 149 8.97 -0.50 -1.93
N GLY A 150 9.00 -1.80 -2.27
CA GLY A 150 8.53 -2.86 -1.39
C GLY A 150 7.00 -3.05 -1.32
N LYS A 151 6.23 -2.46 -2.26
CA LYS A 151 4.76 -2.60 -2.34
C LYS A 151 4.29 -4.06 -2.20
N SER A 152 4.86 -4.96 -2.98
CA SER A 152 4.48 -6.38 -2.93
C SER A 152 4.81 -7.03 -1.59
N GLN A 153 5.90 -6.60 -0.95
CA GLN A 153 6.30 -7.13 0.36
C GLN A 153 5.36 -6.67 1.48
N ILE A 154 4.74 -5.49 1.38
CA ILE A 154 3.78 -4.99 2.39
C ILE A 154 2.60 -5.95 2.52
N TRP A 155 1.92 -6.25 1.42
CA TRP A 155 0.75 -7.13 1.46
C TRP A 155 1.15 -8.59 1.65
N LYS A 156 2.29 -9.05 1.10
CA LYS A 156 2.82 -10.40 1.37
C LYS A 156 3.13 -10.62 2.85
N THR A 157 3.67 -9.61 3.53
CA THR A 157 3.91 -9.65 4.98
C THR A 157 2.60 -9.73 5.77
N LEU A 158 1.60 -8.95 5.40
CA LEU A 158 0.27 -9.03 6.03
C LEU A 158 -0.37 -10.41 5.82
N ASN A 159 -0.25 -10.97 4.61
CA ASN A 159 -0.73 -12.30 4.29
C ASN A 159 0.00 -13.37 5.12
N ARG A 160 1.34 -13.28 5.22
CA ARG A 160 2.16 -14.17 6.05
C ARG A 160 1.77 -14.12 7.53
N MET A 161 1.50 -12.93 8.06
CA MET A 161 1.01 -12.77 9.43
C MET A 161 -0.31 -13.55 9.64
N TYR A 162 -1.27 -13.46 8.72
CA TYR A 162 -2.50 -14.25 8.80
C TYR A 162 -2.27 -15.77 8.68
N THR A 163 -1.27 -16.19 7.92
CA THR A 163 -0.83 -17.59 7.86
C THR A 163 -0.28 -18.06 9.21
N ASN A 164 0.55 -17.24 9.86
CA ASN A 164 1.09 -17.53 11.19
C ASN A 164 -0.01 -17.60 12.26
N GLN A 165 -1.07 -16.79 12.13
CA GLN A 165 -2.29 -16.88 12.94
C GLN A 165 -3.22 -18.06 12.56
N LYS A 166 -2.82 -18.91 11.60
CA LYS A 166 -3.61 -20.06 11.10
C LYS A 166 -4.97 -19.67 10.51
N ARG A 167 -5.13 -18.43 10.03
CA ARG A 167 -6.37 -17.93 9.42
C ARG A 167 -6.57 -18.35 7.96
N ARG A 168 -5.68 -19.21 7.42
CA ARG A 168 -5.73 -19.76 6.06
C ARG A 168 -6.01 -18.69 5.00
N PRO A 169 -5.17 -17.64 4.91
CA PRO A 169 -5.40 -16.60 3.93
C PRO A 169 -5.07 -17.11 2.52
N VAL A 170 -5.77 -16.59 1.51
CA VAL A 170 -5.55 -16.90 0.09
C VAL A 170 -5.33 -15.59 -0.64
N ALA A 171 -4.25 -15.48 -1.39
CA ALA A 171 -3.97 -14.32 -2.24
C ALA A 171 -3.63 -14.82 -3.65
N ILE A 172 -4.30 -14.27 -4.66
CA ILE A 172 -4.09 -14.60 -6.07
C ILE A 172 -3.59 -13.33 -6.75
N ASP A 173 -2.43 -13.44 -7.39
CA ASP A 173 -1.74 -12.35 -8.08
C ASP A 173 -2.00 -12.43 -9.59
N LEU A 174 -2.37 -11.32 -10.20
CA LEU A 174 -2.82 -11.21 -11.59
C LEU A 174 -2.29 -9.93 -12.22
N ASP A 175 -1.73 -10.03 -13.42
CA ASP A 175 -1.49 -8.87 -14.27
C ASP A 175 -2.70 -8.68 -15.21
N PRO A 176 -3.52 -7.63 -15.04
CA PRO A 176 -4.69 -7.40 -15.88
C PRO A 176 -4.34 -7.06 -17.34
N LYS A 177 -3.08 -6.67 -17.63
CA LYS A 177 -2.60 -6.37 -18.99
C LYS A 177 -1.93 -7.56 -19.67
N ALA A 178 -1.70 -8.66 -18.95
CA ALA A 178 -1.15 -9.89 -19.54
C ALA A 178 -2.15 -10.60 -20.47
N VAL A 179 -3.44 -10.31 -20.34
CA VAL A 179 -4.53 -10.87 -21.15
C VAL A 179 -5.42 -9.76 -21.71
N THR A 180 -6.20 -10.07 -22.74
CA THR A 180 -7.17 -9.11 -23.28
C THR A 180 -8.33 -8.90 -22.31
N ASN A 181 -9.04 -7.77 -22.42
CA ASN A 181 -10.20 -7.46 -21.57
C ASN A 181 -11.30 -8.55 -21.64
N ASN A 182 -11.48 -9.12 -22.83
CA ASN A 182 -12.40 -10.23 -23.07
C ASN A 182 -11.98 -11.52 -22.35
N GLU A 183 -10.68 -11.83 -22.32
CA GLU A 183 -10.15 -12.98 -21.57
C GLU A 183 -10.14 -12.73 -20.07
N LEU A 184 -10.04 -11.48 -19.63
CA LEU A 184 -10.05 -11.12 -18.22
C LEU A 184 -11.45 -11.28 -17.60
N PHE A 185 -12.49 -10.73 -18.22
CA PHE A 185 -13.86 -10.75 -17.65
C PHE A 185 -14.78 -11.81 -18.26
N GLY A 186 -14.49 -12.26 -19.48
CA GLY A 186 -15.33 -13.14 -20.25
C GLY A 186 -16.05 -12.40 -21.38
N PHE A 187 -16.40 -13.14 -22.43
CA PHE A 187 -17.08 -12.60 -23.60
C PHE A 187 -17.99 -13.64 -24.24
N MET A 188 -18.96 -13.17 -25.01
CA MET A 188 -19.79 -14.01 -25.86
C MET A 188 -19.07 -14.23 -27.19
N ASN A 189 -18.77 -15.48 -27.53
CA ASN A 189 -18.10 -15.80 -28.79
C ASN A 189 -18.98 -15.36 -29.98
N PRO A 190 -18.51 -14.46 -30.87
CA PRO A 190 -19.32 -13.97 -31.97
C PRO A 190 -19.78 -15.06 -32.94
N SER A 191 -18.98 -16.12 -33.10
CA SER A 191 -19.25 -17.20 -34.05
C SER A 191 -20.18 -18.27 -33.48
N THR A 192 -19.96 -18.71 -32.23
CA THR A 192 -20.74 -19.79 -31.62
C THR A 192 -21.91 -19.28 -30.78
N ARG A 193 -21.92 -17.99 -30.41
CA ARG A 193 -22.83 -17.37 -29.43
C ARG A 193 -22.76 -18.00 -28.03
N GLU A 194 -21.74 -18.78 -27.75
CA GLU A 194 -21.51 -19.35 -26.42
C GLU A 194 -20.74 -18.38 -25.53
N TRP A 195 -21.07 -18.38 -24.25
CA TRP A 195 -20.35 -17.60 -23.26
C TRP A 195 -19.03 -18.28 -22.89
N LYS A 196 -17.93 -17.53 -22.97
CA LYS A 196 -16.63 -17.95 -22.45
C LYS A 196 -16.31 -17.12 -21.21
N ASP A 197 -16.12 -17.83 -20.10
CA ASP A 197 -15.74 -17.20 -18.84
C ASP A 197 -14.34 -16.59 -18.90
N GLY A 198 -14.17 -15.50 -18.15
CA GLY A 198 -12.91 -14.82 -18.00
C GLY A 198 -12.09 -15.34 -16.82
N LEU A 199 -10.81 -15.00 -16.82
CA LEU A 199 -9.88 -15.35 -15.75
C LEU A 199 -10.32 -14.73 -14.40
N PHE A 200 -10.64 -13.44 -14.38
CA PHE A 200 -11.02 -12.71 -13.17
C PHE A 200 -12.36 -13.20 -12.62
N SER A 201 -13.36 -13.41 -13.50
CA SER A 201 -14.68 -13.89 -13.09
C SER A 201 -14.62 -15.31 -12.53
N THR A 202 -13.80 -16.18 -13.11
CA THR A 202 -13.56 -17.54 -12.59
C THR A 202 -12.91 -17.50 -11.20
N ILE A 203 -11.81 -16.74 -11.06
CA ILE A 203 -11.12 -16.58 -9.76
C ILE A 203 -12.03 -16.02 -8.69
N MET A 204 -12.84 -15.01 -9.03
CA MET A 204 -13.79 -14.41 -8.09
C MET A 204 -14.83 -15.43 -7.62
N ARG A 205 -15.35 -16.28 -8.50
CA ARG A 205 -16.28 -17.37 -8.14
C ARG A 205 -15.61 -18.42 -7.25
N ASP A 206 -14.39 -18.83 -7.59
CA ASP A 206 -13.65 -19.81 -6.80
C ASP A 206 -13.41 -19.32 -5.37
N LEU A 207 -12.95 -18.08 -5.20
CA LEU A 207 -12.77 -17.46 -3.89
C LEU A 207 -14.09 -17.29 -3.13
N ALA A 208 -15.17 -16.93 -3.82
CA ALA A 208 -16.50 -16.80 -3.21
C ALA A 208 -17.03 -18.14 -2.70
N ASN A 209 -16.74 -19.24 -3.40
CA ASN A 209 -17.19 -20.60 -3.06
C ASN A 209 -16.30 -21.32 -2.03
N MET A 210 -15.11 -20.80 -1.72
CA MET A 210 -14.23 -21.38 -0.69
C MET A 210 -14.90 -21.36 0.70
N ALA A 211 -14.98 -22.52 1.34
CA ALA A 211 -15.73 -22.73 2.59
C ALA A 211 -15.11 -22.08 3.86
N HIS A 212 -13.84 -21.67 3.85
CA HIS A 212 -13.22 -21.06 5.03
C HIS A 212 -13.34 -19.53 5.03
N ASP A 213 -13.43 -18.95 6.22
CA ASP A 213 -13.59 -17.50 6.46
C ASP A 213 -12.26 -16.75 6.54
N GLY A 214 -11.20 -17.34 5.98
CA GLY A 214 -9.90 -16.70 5.89
C GLY A 214 -9.92 -15.46 4.99
N PRO A 215 -8.98 -14.50 5.16
CA PRO A 215 -8.82 -13.39 4.23
C PRO A 215 -8.55 -13.89 2.81
N LYS A 216 -9.29 -13.40 1.81
CA LYS A 216 -9.17 -13.81 0.40
C LYS A 216 -8.91 -12.61 -0.49
N TRP A 217 -7.75 -12.52 -1.12
CA TRP A 217 -7.35 -11.31 -1.85
C TRP A 217 -7.13 -11.61 -3.33
N ILE A 218 -7.60 -10.72 -4.18
CA ILE A 218 -7.21 -10.65 -5.59
C ILE A 218 -6.29 -9.45 -5.71
N CYS A 219 -5.02 -9.70 -5.99
CA CYS A 219 -3.99 -8.70 -6.22
C CYS A 219 -3.86 -8.47 -7.72
N LEU A 220 -4.04 -7.23 -8.14
CA LEU A 220 -3.91 -6.79 -9.52
C LEU A 220 -2.62 -5.96 -9.60
N ASP A 221 -1.54 -6.58 -10.08
CA ASP A 221 -0.25 -5.93 -10.26
C ASP A 221 -0.11 -5.41 -11.70
N GLY A 222 0.04 -4.09 -11.84
CA GLY A 222 0.19 -3.45 -13.13
C GLY A 222 -0.60 -2.15 -13.26
N ASP A 223 -0.19 -1.33 -14.22
CA ASP A 223 -0.78 -0.01 -14.40
C ASP A 223 -2.26 -0.08 -14.81
N ILE A 224 -3.04 0.88 -14.30
CA ILE A 224 -4.46 0.99 -14.59
C ILE A 224 -4.70 1.42 -16.04
N ASP A 225 -5.59 0.71 -16.72
CA ASP A 225 -6.15 1.13 -18.00
C ASP A 225 -7.66 1.37 -17.86
N PRO A 226 -8.22 2.46 -18.44
CA PRO A 226 -9.64 2.75 -18.38
C PRO A 226 -10.54 1.60 -18.82
N MET A 227 -10.13 0.81 -19.82
CA MET A 227 -10.97 -0.24 -20.41
C MET A 227 -11.31 -1.37 -19.44
N TRP A 228 -10.37 -1.80 -18.60
CA TRP A 228 -10.60 -2.90 -17.67
C TRP A 228 -11.05 -2.43 -16.29
N ILE A 229 -10.60 -1.26 -15.83
CA ILE A 229 -10.95 -0.75 -14.50
C ILE A 229 -12.41 -0.33 -14.42
N GLU A 230 -13.00 0.11 -15.54
CA GLU A 230 -14.41 0.50 -15.59
C GLU A 230 -15.35 -0.68 -15.31
N SER A 231 -15.00 -1.87 -15.80
CA SER A 231 -15.72 -3.12 -15.52
C SER A 231 -15.70 -3.49 -14.03
N LEU A 232 -14.76 -2.95 -13.24
CA LEU A 232 -14.67 -3.18 -11.80
C LEU A 232 -15.42 -2.13 -10.96
N ASN A 233 -15.98 -1.07 -11.56
CA ASN A 233 -16.58 0.02 -10.81
C ASN A 233 -17.73 -0.43 -9.88
N THR A 234 -18.54 -1.39 -10.32
CA THR A 234 -19.67 -1.92 -9.54
C THR A 234 -19.22 -2.77 -8.36
N VAL A 235 -18.13 -3.53 -8.51
CA VAL A 235 -17.56 -4.34 -7.42
C VAL A 235 -16.76 -3.49 -6.45
N MET A 236 -16.14 -2.40 -6.91
CA MET A 236 -15.37 -1.46 -6.05
C MET A 236 -16.26 -0.51 -5.24
N ASP A 237 -17.48 -0.22 -5.67
CA ASP A 237 -18.42 0.62 -4.90
C ASP A 237 -19.14 -0.19 -3.79
N ASP A 238 -20.02 0.46 -3.03
CA ASP A 238 -20.79 -0.14 -1.93
C ASP A 238 -21.67 -1.32 -2.37
N ASN A 239 -21.92 -1.49 -3.68
CA ASN A 239 -22.67 -2.61 -4.24
C ASN A 239 -21.97 -3.96 -4.08
N LYS A 240 -20.62 -3.99 -4.10
CA LYS A 240 -19.82 -5.22 -3.91
C LYS A 240 -20.22 -6.39 -4.83
N VAL A 241 -20.56 -6.10 -6.09
CA VAL A 241 -20.97 -7.11 -7.08
C VAL A 241 -20.29 -6.83 -8.40
N LEU A 242 -19.60 -7.83 -8.95
CA LEU A 242 -19.10 -7.80 -10.33
C LEU A 242 -20.27 -8.10 -11.26
N THR A 243 -20.48 -7.24 -12.26
CA THR A 243 -21.52 -7.43 -13.28
C THR A 243 -20.84 -7.71 -14.61
N LEU A 244 -21.02 -8.92 -15.13
CA LEU A 244 -20.44 -9.36 -16.40
C LEU A 244 -21.33 -8.96 -17.58
N ALA A 245 -20.77 -8.96 -18.79
CA ALA A 245 -21.52 -8.72 -20.02
C ALA A 245 -22.61 -9.79 -20.27
N SER A 246 -22.48 -10.98 -19.68
CA SER A 246 -23.52 -12.01 -19.63
C SER A 246 -24.73 -11.64 -18.76
N ASN A 247 -24.68 -10.50 -18.06
CA ASN A 247 -25.56 -10.11 -16.96
C ASN A 247 -25.44 -10.98 -15.70
N GLU A 248 -24.47 -11.89 -15.64
CA GLU A 248 -24.14 -12.61 -14.42
C GLU A 248 -23.64 -11.62 -13.35
N ARG A 249 -24.09 -11.84 -12.12
CA ARG A 249 -23.75 -11.02 -10.95
C ARG A 249 -22.99 -11.87 -9.95
N VAL A 250 -21.69 -11.63 -9.82
CA VAL A 250 -20.83 -12.34 -8.88
C VAL A 250 -20.59 -11.46 -7.65
N PRO A 251 -21.12 -11.82 -6.47
CA PRO A 251 -20.94 -11.02 -5.26
C PRO A 251 -19.53 -11.13 -4.70
N LEU A 252 -19.00 -10.03 -4.18
CA LEU A 252 -17.76 -9.98 -3.41
C LEU A 252 -18.07 -10.25 -1.94
N ASN A 253 -17.66 -11.42 -1.44
CA ASN A 253 -17.92 -11.81 -0.06
C ASN A 253 -17.21 -10.88 0.94
N SER A 254 -17.71 -10.84 2.17
CA SER A 254 -17.18 -9.98 3.24
C SER A 254 -15.72 -10.26 3.61
N THR A 255 -15.22 -11.47 3.33
CA THR A 255 -13.82 -11.89 3.54
C THR A 255 -12.90 -11.57 2.35
N MET A 256 -13.48 -11.20 1.20
CA MET A 256 -12.74 -10.91 -0.02
C MET A 256 -12.26 -9.46 -0.07
N ARG A 257 -11.07 -9.22 -0.62
CA ARG A 257 -10.53 -7.88 -0.88
C ARG A 257 -9.93 -7.80 -2.28
N LEU A 258 -10.04 -6.62 -2.89
CA LEU A 258 -9.34 -6.28 -4.12
C LEU A 258 -8.17 -5.37 -3.77
N LEU A 259 -6.96 -5.79 -4.15
CA LEU A 259 -5.74 -5.04 -3.96
C LEU A 259 -5.17 -4.69 -5.32
N PHE A 260 -4.77 -3.44 -5.51
CA PHE A 260 -4.18 -2.98 -6.77
C PHE A 260 -2.78 -2.47 -6.46
N GLU A 261 -1.77 -3.11 -7.02
CA GLU A 261 -0.38 -2.71 -6.92
C GLU A 261 -0.03 -1.91 -8.16
N ILE A 262 0.12 -0.59 -8.00
CA ILE A 262 0.22 0.33 -9.15
C ILE A 262 1.32 1.35 -8.95
N SER A 263 1.94 1.77 -10.06
CA SER A 263 2.99 2.77 -10.01
C SER A 263 2.44 4.20 -9.94
N HIS A 264 1.42 4.50 -10.74
CA HIS A 264 0.78 5.81 -10.80
C HIS A 264 -0.69 5.73 -11.25
N LEU A 265 -1.46 6.79 -11.00
CA LEU A 265 -2.90 6.88 -11.27
C LEU A 265 -3.25 7.89 -12.38
N ARG A 266 -2.32 8.13 -13.33
CA ARG A 266 -2.49 9.17 -14.37
C ARG A 266 -3.68 8.92 -15.31
N THR A 267 -3.95 7.65 -15.59
CA THR A 267 -5.01 7.17 -16.49
C THR A 267 -6.32 6.89 -15.76
N ALA A 268 -6.34 6.91 -14.43
CA ALA A 268 -7.52 6.63 -13.64
C ALA A 268 -8.37 7.89 -13.46
N THR A 269 -9.69 7.77 -13.61
CA THR A 269 -10.59 8.89 -13.33
C THR A 269 -10.68 9.16 -11.81
N PRO A 270 -10.90 10.41 -11.37
CA PRO A 270 -11.12 10.71 -9.95
C PRO A 270 -12.29 9.91 -9.35
N ALA A 271 -13.31 9.62 -10.16
CA ALA A 271 -14.44 8.79 -9.74
C ALA A 271 -14.01 7.36 -9.39
N THR A 272 -13.10 6.77 -10.17
CA THR A 272 -12.51 5.45 -9.89
C THR A 272 -11.68 5.48 -8.61
N VAL A 273 -10.79 6.46 -8.47
CA VAL A 273 -9.93 6.62 -7.27
C VAL A 273 -10.77 6.77 -6.01
N SER A 274 -11.89 7.50 -6.07
CA SER A 274 -12.76 7.73 -4.91
C SER A 274 -13.40 6.47 -4.32
N ARG A 275 -13.42 5.35 -5.07
CA ARG A 275 -14.00 4.06 -4.64
C ARG A 275 -13.01 3.18 -3.86
N ALA A 276 -11.70 3.40 -3.98
CA ALA A 276 -10.67 2.57 -3.35
C ALA A 276 -9.91 3.32 -2.24
N GLY A 277 -9.45 2.60 -1.20
CA GLY A 277 -8.53 3.17 -0.21
C GLY A 277 -7.17 3.42 -0.86
N ILE A 278 -6.47 4.49 -0.49
CA ILE A 278 -5.15 4.80 -1.06
C ILE A 278 -4.09 4.60 0.02
N LEU A 279 -3.13 3.72 -0.25
CA LEU A 279 -1.89 3.58 0.50
C LEU A 279 -0.74 4.05 -0.39
N TYR A 280 -0.22 5.24 -0.12
CA TYR A 280 0.93 5.79 -0.83
C TYR A 280 2.22 5.39 -0.13
N ILE A 281 3.18 4.87 -0.89
CA ILE A 281 4.51 4.47 -0.41
C ILE A 281 5.53 5.49 -0.90
N ASN A 282 6.08 6.28 0.02
CA ASN A 282 7.11 7.23 -0.36
C ASN A 282 8.43 6.47 -0.61
N PRO A 283 9.18 6.80 -1.67
CA PRO A 283 10.51 6.23 -1.91
C PRO A 283 11.48 6.43 -0.73
N GLN A 284 11.29 7.50 0.04
CA GLN A 284 12.10 7.84 1.21
C GLN A 284 11.77 7.00 2.46
N ASP A 285 10.61 6.33 2.51
CA ASP A 285 10.15 5.61 3.72
C ASP A 285 11.05 4.41 4.07
N LEU A 286 11.54 3.70 3.06
CA LEU A 286 12.43 2.53 3.20
C LEU A 286 13.89 2.87 2.84
N GLY A 287 14.11 3.72 1.83
CA GLY A 287 15.43 3.95 1.28
C GLY A 287 16.07 2.69 0.68
N TRP A 288 17.40 2.69 0.56
CA TRP A 288 18.18 1.57 0.02
C TRP A 288 18.76 0.64 1.08
N GLY A 289 18.88 1.10 2.33
CA GLY A 289 19.54 0.37 3.42
C GLY A 289 18.94 -1.01 3.70
N PRO A 290 17.61 -1.14 3.89
CA PRO A 290 16.97 -2.43 4.18
C PRO A 290 17.21 -3.49 3.12
N GLN A 291 17.28 -3.07 1.86
CA GLN A 291 17.56 -3.95 0.73
C GLN A 291 19.00 -4.50 0.80
N VAL A 292 19.97 -3.62 1.03
CA VAL A 292 21.39 -4.00 1.16
C VAL A 292 21.58 -4.89 2.38
N ALA A 293 20.98 -4.55 3.52
CA ALA A 293 21.07 -5.35 4.74
C ALA A 293 20.54 -6.77 4.53
N THR A 294 19.36 -6.90 3.89
CA THR A 294 18.79 -8.21 3.52
C THR A 294 19.73 -9.02 2.62
N TRP A 295 20.34 -8.35 1.64
CA TRP A 295 21.29 -9.00 0.73
C TRP A 295 22.57 -9.44 1.47
N ILE A 296 23.15 -8.59 2.31
CA ILE A 296 24.32 -8.92 3.13
C ILE A 296 24.02 -10.12 4.04
N GLU A 297 22.89 -10.12 4.74
CA GLU A 297 22.49 -11.24 5.60
C GLU A 297 22.32 -12.57 4.86
N SER A 298 22.01 -12.52 3.56
CA SER A 298 21.92 -13.73 2.73
C SER A 298 23.28 -14.38 2.44
N ARG A 299 24.39 -13.63 2.56
CA ARG A 299 25.75 -14.14 2.35
C ARG A 299 26.11 -15.14 3.46
N PRO A 300 26.84 -16.23 3.19
CA PRO A 300 27.12 -17.26 4.21
C PRO A 300 28.25 -16.90 5.18
N ILE A 301 29.24 -16.12 4.74
CA ILE A 301 30.49 -15.87 5.49
C ILE A 301 30.37 -14.62 6.37
N GLN A 302 30.62 -14.74 7.67
CA GLN A 302 30.44 -13.63 8.62
C GLN A 302 31.46 -12.50 8.43
N SER A 303 32.72 -12.82 8.12
CA SER A 303 33.78 -11.82 7.85
C SER A 303 33.47 -11.01 6.59
N GLU A 304 32.96 -11.68 5.55
CA GLU A 304 32.51 -11.05 4.32
C GLU A 304 31.37 -10.07 4.60
N ARG A 305 30.36 -10.46 5.38
CA ARG A 305 29.25 -9.58 5.78
C ARG A 305 29.75 -8.29 6.44
N ALA A 306 30.67 -8.42 7.40
CA ALA A 306 31.23 -7.28 8.12
C ALA A 306 32.00 -6.33 7.19
N ASN A 307 32.81 -6.87 6.29
CA ASN A 307 33.55 -6.08 5.30
C ASN A 307 32.61 -5.37 4.33
N LEU A 308 31.61 -6.08 3.80
CA LEU A 308 30.61 -5.50 2.90
C LEU A 308 29.84 -4.38 3.58
N GLN A 309 29.40 -4.56 4.83
CA GLN A 309 28.72 -3.50 5.58
C GLN A 309 29.56 -2.22 5.64
N ILE A 310 30.86 -2.33 5.99
CA ILE A 310 31.78 -1.18 6.04
C ILE A 310 31.92 -0.51 4.65
N LEU A 311 32.04 -1.30 3.58
CA LEU A 311 32.19 -0.78 2.23
C LEU A 311 30.92 -0.08 1.74
N PHE A 312 29.76 -0.68 1.95
CA PHE A 312 28.48 -0.10 1.57
C PHE A 312 28.24 1.22 2.33
N ASP A 313 28.49 1.26 3.64
CA ASP A 313 28.32 2.48 4.44
C ASP A 313 29.29 3.60 4.04
N LYS A 314 30.52 3.24 3.64
CA LYS A 314 31.54 4.21 3.22
C LYS A 314 31.27 4.80 1.83
N TYR A 315 30.94 3.96 0.85
CA TYR A 315 30.93 4.35 -0.56
C TYR A 315 29.52 4.67 -1.07
N LEU A 316 28.50 3.89 -0.69
CA LEU A 316 27.19 3.97 -1.30
C LEU A 316 26.47 5.32 -1.03
N PRO A 317 26.45 5.90 0.19
CA PRO A 317 25.80 7.20 0.43
C PRO A 317 26.36 8.31 -0.47
N THR A 318 27.69 8.41 -0.55
CA THR A 318 28.38 9.43 -1.35
C THR A 318 28.09 9.26 -2.84
N CYS A 319 28.11 8.02 -3.34
CA CYS A 319 27.76 7.73 -4.74
C CYS A 319 26.29 8.09 -5.04
N MET A 320 25.37 7.74 -4.14
CA MET A 320 23.94 8.05 -4.31
C MET A 320 23.67 9.55 -4.25
N GLU A 321 24.34 10.30 -3.37
CA GLU A 321 24.24 11.75 -3.31
C GLU A 321 24.74 12.40 -4.60
N MET A 322 25.88 11.96 -5.13
CA MET A 322 26.42 12.44 -6.40
C MET A 322 25.48 12.15 -7.59
N LEU A 323 24.78 11.02 -7.56
CA LEU A 323 23.77 10.68 -8.57
C LEU A 323 22.51 11.56 -8.44
N LYS A 324 22.14 11.95 -7.22
CA LYS A 324 21.00 12.85 -6.94
C LYS A 324 21.30 14.31 -7.20
N SER A 325 22.54 14.76 -7.00
CA SER A 325 22.94 16.16 -7.11
C SER A 325 22.98 16.70 -8.55
N ASN A 326 22.42 15.97 -9.52
CA ASN A 326 22.40 16.28 -10.97
C ASN A 326 23.78 16.64 -11.57
N ARG A 327 24.89 16.26 -10.91
CA ARG A 327 26.24 16.44 -11.47
C ARG A 327 26.47 15.56 -12.68
N PHE A 328 25.80 14.40 -12.72
CA PHE A 328 25.79 13.50 -13.86
C PHE A 328 24.40 13.50 -14.52
N LYS A 329 24.37 13.70 -15.85
CA LYS A 329 23.12 13.59 -16.61
C LYS A 329 22.91 12.14 -17.02
N LYS A 330 21.78 11.55 -16.63
CA LYS A 330 21.35 10.22 -17.07
C LYS A 330 20.47 10.38 -18.32
N ILE A 331 20.70 9.55 -19.35
CA ILE A 331 19.83 9.51 -20.54
C ILE A 331 18.52 8.77 -20.20
N THR A 332 18.63 7.67 -19.47
CA THR A 332 17.47 6.86 -19.06
C THR A 332 17.08 7.20 -17.62
N PRO A 333 15.80 7.47 -17.34
CA PRO A 333 15.33 7.66 -15.98
C PRO A 333 15.37 6.32 -15.24
N LEU A 334 16.29 6.19 -14.27
CA LEU A 334 16.43 5.02 -13.42
C LEU A 334 16.07 5.38 -11.99
N VAL A 335 15.31 4.49 -11.34
CA VAL A 335 15.01 4.61 -9.91
C VAL A 335 16.28 4.33 -9.12
N ASP A 336 16.50 5.07 -8.04
CA ASP A 336 17.68 4.93 -7.16
C ASP A 336 17.93 3.49 -6.71
N GLY A 337 16.88 2.75 -6.35
CA GLY A 337 16.97 1.35 -5.96
C GLY A 337 17.56 0.46 -7.06
N CYS A 338 17.33 0.74 -8.34
CA CYS A 338 17.86 -0.07 -9.44
C CYS A 338 19.40 -0.08 -9.48
N HIS A 339 20.05 1.05 -9.11
CA HIS A 339 21.51 1.11 -9.04
C HIS A 339 22.05 0.20 -7.94
N VAL A 340 21.36 0.14 -6.81
CA VAL A 340 21.73 -0.69 -5.66
C VAL A 340 21.48 -2.18 -5.96
N TRP A 341 20.35 -2.51 -6.60
CA TRP A 341 20.06 -3.86 -7.12
C TRP A 341 21.17 -4.33 -8.07
N MET A 342 21.54 -3.50 -9.05
CA MET A 342 22.59 -3.83 -10.01
C MET A 342 23.94 -4.04 -9.31
N LEU A 343 24.29 -3.18 -8.36
CA LEU A 343 25.52 -3.34 -7.58
C LEU A 343 25.54 -4.68 -6.82
N CYS A 344 24.46 -5.00 -6.10
CA CYS A 344 24.36 -6.27 -5.36
C CYS A 344 24.46 -7.46 -6.32
N HIS A 345 23.78 -7.40 -7.47
CA HIS A 345 23.81 -8.47 -8.47
C HIS A 345 25.20 -8.66 -9.10
N LEU A 346 25.90 -7.56 -9.43
CA LEU A 346 27.27 -7.64 -9.93
C LEU A 346 28.22 -8.21 -8.87
N LEU A 347 28.04 -7.85 -7.61
CA LEU A 347 28.81 -8.41 -6.51
C LEU A 347 28.51 -9.90 -6.29
N GLU A 348 27.27 -10.36 -6.47
CA GLU A 348 26.96 -11.80 -6.45
C GLU A 348 27.74 -12.57 -7.51
N CYS A 349 27.86 -12.02 -8.72
CA CYS A 349 28.63 -12.62 -9.81
C CYS A 349 30.13 -12.62 -9.56
N LEU A 350 30.66 -11.65 -8.80
CA LEU A 350 32.10 -11.50 -8.56
C LEU A 350 32.56 -12.20 -7.28
N LEU A 351 31.74 -12.21 -6.24
CA LEU A 351 32.03 -12.80 -4.92
C LEU A 351 31.68 -14.29 -4.92
N VAL A 352 32.29 -15.02 -5.85
CA VAL A 352 32.25 -16.48 -5.95
C VAL A 352 33.40 -17.09 -5.16
N PRO A 353 33.29 -18.35 -4.70
CA PRO A 353 34.35 -19.01 -3.91
C PRO A 353 35.73 -19.02 -4.58
N GLU A 354 35.80 -19.03 -5.92
CA GLU A 354 37.09 -18.96 -6.63
C GLU A 354 37.80 -17.62 -6.45
N ASN A 355 37.04 -16.51 -6.38
CA ASN A 355 37.57 -15.16 -6.30
C ASN A 355 37.71 -14.67 -4.85
N CYS A 356 36.86 -15.16 -3.95
CA CYS A 356 36.86 -14.79 -2.54
C CYS A 356 36.81 -16.05 -1.66
N PRO A 357 37.94 -16.77 -1.53
CA PRO A 357 38.00 -17.92 -0.64
C PRO A 357 37.75 -17.49 0.82
N PRO A 358 37.13 -18.36 1.65
CA PRO A 358 36.92 -18.08 3.06
C PRO A 358 38.27 -17.79 3.75
N ASP A 359 38.28 -16.79 4.64
CA ASP A 359 39.46 -16.33 5.38
C ASP A 359 40.58 -15.68 4.54
N CYS A 360 40.23 -15.06 3.41
CA CYS A 360 41.17 -14.23 2.65
C CYS A 360 41.76 -13.13 3.54
N SER A 361 43.09 -13.07 3.64
CA SER A 361 43.80 -12.08 4.47
C SER A 361 43.49 -10.66 4.01
N LYS A 362 43.34 -9.71 4.95
CA LYS A 362 43.08 -8.28 4.68
C LYS A 362 44.14 -7.57 3.82
N GLU A 363 45.24 -8.24 3.47
CA GLU A 363 46.44 -7.66 2.85
C GLU A 363 46.64 -8.01 1.37
N LEU A 364 45.64 -8.53 0.66
CA LEU A 364 45.73 -8.75 -0.79
C LEU A 364 45.31 -7.52 -1.60
#